data_AF-A0A2E4DTH9-F1
#
_entry.id   AF-A0A2E4DTH9-F1
#
_cell.length_a   1.000
_cell.length_b   1.000
_cell.length_c   1.000
_cell.angle_alpha   90.00
_cell.angle_beta   90.00
_cell.angle_gamma   90.00
#
_symmetry.space_group_name_H-M   'P 1'
#
loop_
_entity.id
_entity.type
_entity.pdbx_description
1 polymer ?
#
loop_
_entity_poly.entity_id
_entity_poly.type
_entity_poly.pdbx_seq_one_letter_code
_entity_poly.pdbx_strand_id
1 'polypeptide(L)'
;MTLLALVVSCYTLVGCGSEDPVKPKSKKSSVIAVDSVYASDLDGGMLPDGLLNELATQGVKIGTGSEVKVSQKGREWLITDKENQQAYTATIESDKITFNKATYIDYELERDAVAETYKSFVTNYNERELTNVYKLWTNKSSDYLIVNIAENETIYADGQGVRGTLEKLAKGHHSTKNDRWNGSDISEMYMRSRGGRLEAGIHTTNALRHGQTWAYLVKIGKKWLINKVESIETRNLAGHKKIEIHAKSQLDGIGYFDDKKHQVKL
;
A
#
# COMPACT_ATOMS: atom_id res chain seq x y z
N MET A 1 43.17 -66.00 -11.08
CA MET A 1 44.41 -65.52 -11.73
C MET A 1 44.86 -64.25 -11.02
N THR A 2 46.11 -64.23 -10.56
CA THR A 2 47.10 -63.14 -10.71
C THR A 2 46.58 -61.71 -10.98
N LEU A 3 46.83 -60.79 -10.03
CA LEU A 3 47.89 -59.73 -10.04
C LEU A 3 47.50 -58.49 -10.90
N LEU A 4 47.47 -57.24 -10.39
CA LEU A 4 48.61 -56.37 -10.02
C LEU A 4 49.64 -56.23 -11.18
N ALA A 5 50.15 -55.05 -11.59
CA ALA A 5 50.04 -53.68 -11.08
C ALA A 5 50.77 -52.66 -12.01
N LEU A 6 50.93 -51.41 -11.51
CA LEU A 6 52.12 -50.53 -11.72
C LEU A 6 52.24 -49.85 -13.13
N VAL A 7 52.85 -48.67 -13.37
CA VAL A 7 53.82 -47.74 -12.67
C VAL A 7 53.43 -46.29 -13.12
N VAL A 8 53.17 -45.29 -12.26
CA VAL A 8 54.10 -44.27 -11.68
C VAL A 8 54.94 -43.54 -12.77
N SER A 9 55.01 -42.21 -12.89
CA SER A 9 55.41 -41.13 -11.96
C SER A 9 54.94 -39.73 -12.51
N CYS A 10 55.26 -38.52 -12.03
CA CYS A 10 56.20 -38.00 -11.02
C CYS A 10 55.72 -36.66 -10.39
N TYR A 11 56.66 -35.89 -9.82
CA TYR A 11 56.58 -34.58 -9.14
C TYR A 11 57.08 -33.43 -10.06
N THR A 12 56.76 -32.14 -9.86
CA THR A 12 57.20 -31.20 -8.78
C THR A 12 56.38 -29.88 -8.87
N LEU A 13 56.41 -28.86 -7.98
CA LEU A 13 56.56 -28.64 -6.53
C LEU A 13 56.56 -27.09 -6.35
N VAL A 14 55.99 -26.58 -5.25
CA VAL A 14 56.08 -25.20 -4.70
C VAL A 14 55.38 -24.03 -5.42
N GLY A 15 54.43 -23.43 -4.70
CA GLY A 15 54.03 -22.03 -4.82
C GLY A 15 53.38 -21.60 -3.50
N CYS A 16 54.17 -21.09 -2.55
CA CYS A 16 53.65 -20.66 -1.25
C CYS A 16 52.77 -19.41 -1.39
N GLY A 17 51.50 -19.55 -1.04
CA GLY A 17 50.56 -18.44 -0.84
C GLY A 17 49.54 -18.87 0.20
N SER A 18 49.78 -18.52 1.47
CA SER A 18 48.77 -18.63 2.51
C SER A 18 47.76 -17.50 2.30
N GLU A 19 46.81 -17.71 1.40
CA GLU A 19 45.60 -16.90 1.38
C GLU A 19 44.82 -17.20 2.65
N ASP A 20 44.95 -16.31 3.65
CA ASP A 20 44.04 -16.27 4.78
C ASP A 20 42.61 -16.31 4.24
N PRO A 21 41.71 -17.16 4.79
CA PRO A 21 40.34 -17.21 4.33
C PRO A 21 39.74 -15.82 4.52
N VAL A 22 39.46 -15.15 3.40
CA VAL A 22 38.93 -13.78 3.38
C VAL A 22 37.66 -13.78 4.20
N LYS A 23 37.75 -13.28 5.45
CA LYS A 23 36.61 -13.18 6.34
C LYS A 23 35.50 -12.49 5.57
N PRO A 24 34.30 -13.08 5.44
CA PRO A 24 33.21 -12.40 4.77
C PRO A 24 33.04 -11.05 5.47
N LYS A 25 33.21 -9.95 4.73
CA LYS A 25 33.01 -8.61 5.27
C LYS A 25 31.60 -8.59 5.83
N SER A 26 31.47 -8.60 7.15
CA SER A 26 30.17 -8.41 7.77
C SER A 26 29.66 -7.09 7.23
N LYS A 27 28.51 -7.11 6.56
CA LYS A 27 27.72 -5.90 6.42
C LYS A 27 27.43 -5.48 7.85
N LYS A 28 28.19 -4.51 8.38
CA LYS A 28 27.79 -3.78 9.56
C LYS A 28 26.48 -3.10 9.17
N SER A 29 25.36 -3.74 9.48
CA SER A 29 24.10 -3.06 9.66
C SER A 29 24.29 -2.20 10.90
N SER A 30 24.90 -1.02 10.72
CA SER A 30 24.86 0.02 11.73
C SER A 30 23.40 0.38 11.90
N VAL A 31 22.78 -0.15 12.95
CA VAL A 31 21.45 0.28 13.40
C VAL A 31 21.57 1.78 13.63
N ILE A 32 20.84 2.56 12.84
CA ILE A 32 20.80 4.01 13.03
C ILE A 32 19.89 4.23 14.23
N ALA A 33 20.46 4.65 15.35
CA ALA A 33 19.73 4.81 16.60
C ALA A 33 20.15 6.11 17.28
N VAL A 34 19.16 6.81 17.82
CA VAL A 34 19.34 8.08 18.53
C VAL A 34 18.68 8.00 19.90
N ASP A 35 18.94 8.97 20.76
CA ASP A 35 18.34 8.99 22.08
C ASP A 35 16.81 9.25 22.06
N SER A 36 16.09 8.62 23.00
CA SER A 36 14.65 8.81 23.20
C SER A 36 14.21 10.24 23.53
N VAL A 37 15.11 11.16 23.93
CA VAL A 37 14.75 12.56 24.22
C VAL A 37 13.99 13.27 23.09
N TYR A 38 14.23 12.90 21.82
CA TYR A 38 13.55 13.51 20.67
C TYR A 38 12.11 13.02 20.44
N ALA A 39 11.62 12.04 21.21
CA ALA A 39 10.29 11.45 21.00
C ALA A 39 9.14 12.46 21.12
N SER A 40 9.27 13.46 22.01
CA SER A 40 8.27 14.54 22.15
C SER A 40 8.21 15.45 20.93
N ASP A 41 9.36 15.70 20.29
CA ASP A 41 9.45 16.58 19.12
C ASP A 41 8.91 15.87 17.88
N LEU A 42 9.22 14.57 17.72
CA LEU A 42 8.61 13.72 16.69
C LEU A 42 7.08 13.59 16.87
N ASP A 43 6.59 13.47 18.11
CA ASP A 43 5.16 13.54 18.43
C ASP A 43 4.52 14.91 18.12
N GLY A 44 5.32 15.98 18.15
CA GLY A 44 4.94 17.32 17.69
C GLY A 44 5.02 17.50 16.18
N GLY A 45 5.47 16.49 15.42
CA GLY A 45 5.68 16.58 13.97
C GLY A 45 6.96 17.31 13.56
N MET A 46 7.96 17.40 14.45
CA MET A 46 9.17 18.21 14.27
C MET A 46 10.44 17.35 14.15
N LEU A 47 11.44 17.88 13.43
CA LEU A 47 12.82 17.36 13.40
C LEU A 47 13.75 18.42 13.98
N PRO A 48 14.14 18.33 15.26
CA PRO A 48 15.04 19.30 15.87
C PRO A 48 16.46 19.17 15.31
N ASP A 49 17.20 20.28 15.27
CA ASP A 49 18.58 20.31 14.75
C ASP A 49 19.51 19.30 15.44
N GLY A 50 19.31 19.04 16.74
CA GLY A 50 20.05 18.01 17.47
C GLY A 50 19.91 16.62 16.87
N LEU A 51 18.67 16.21 16.56
CA LEU A 51 18.35 14.95 15.91
C LEU A 51 18.95 14.87 14.50
N LEU A 52 18.82 15.93 13.70
CA LEU A 52 19.37 15.99 12.35
C LEU A 52 20.89 15.87 12.35
N ASN A 53 21.57 16.54 13.29
CA ASN A 53 23.01 16.43 13.47
C ASN A 53 23.43 15.01 13.91
N GLU A 54 22.73 14.41 14.88
CA GLU A 54 23.03 13.05 15.38
C GLU A 54 22.87 12.00 14.27
N LEU A 55 21.80 12.08 13.49
CA LEU A 55 21.58 11.24 12.29
C LEU A 55 22.67 11.48 11.22
N ALA A 56 23.07 12.73 11.00
CA ALA A 56 24.14 13.06 10.05
C ALA A 56 25.50 12.46 10.47
N THR A 57 25.82 12.39 11.77
CA THR A 57 27.04 11.68 12.24
C THR A 57 27.00 10.18 11.95
N GLN A 58 25.80 9.61 11.85
CA GLN A 58 25.56 8.20 11.48
C GLN A 58 25.40 8.00 9.96
N GLY A 59 25.63 9.04 9.15
CA GLY A 59 25.56 8.99 7.69
C GLY A 59 24.15 9.13 7.11
N VAL A 60 23.14 9.43 7.94
CA VAL A 60 21.76 9.70 7.51
C VAL A 60 21.58 11.20 7.33
N LYS A 61 21.37 11.64 6.09
CA LYS A 61 21.05 13.04 5.76
C LYS A 61 19.55 13.14 5.49
N ILE A 62 18.88 13.98 6.26
CA ILE A 62 17.47 14.31 6.12
C ILE A 62 17.39 15.83 5.95
N GLY A 63 16.69 16.30 4.92
CA GLY A 63 16.49 17.72 4.63
C GLY A 63 15.65 18.39 5.72
N THR A 64 15.92 19.66 6.02
CA THR A 64 15.22 20.42 7.06
C THR A 64 13.73 20.65 6.76
N GLY A 65 13.31 20.53 5.50
CA GLY A 65 11.91 20.56 5.06
C GLY A 65 11.20 19.20 5.10
N SER A 66 11.77 18.17 5.76
CA SER A 66 11.16 16.84 5.81
C SER A 66 9.95 16.79 6.74
N GLU A 67 8.91 16.07 6.33
CA GLU A 67 7.67 15.91 7.09
C GLU A 67 7.78 14.76 8.10
N VAL A 68 7.23 14.95 9.31
CA VAL A 68 7.08 13.89 10.30
C VAL A 68 5.60 13.58 10.51
N LYS A 69 5.20 12.36 10.16
CA LYS A 69 3.87 11.82 10.45
C LYS A 69 3.94 10.93 11.68
N VAL A 70 3.16 11.25 12.70
CA VAL A 70 2.95 10.38 13.87
C VAL A 70 2.09 9.18 13.45
N SER A 71 2.70 7.99 13.36
CA SER A 71 1.98 6.73 13.09
C SER A 71 1.36 6.16 14.37
N GLN A 72 2.09 6.22 15.48
CA GLN A 72 1.62 5.92 16.82
C GLN A 72 2.33 6.83 17.82
N LYS A 73 1.55 7.64 18.56
CA LYS A 73 2.08 8.61 19.52
C LYS A 73 3.01 7.94 20.54
N GLY A 74 4.20 8.51 20.72
CA GLY A 74 5.24 8.03 21.61
C GLY A 74 5.82 6.67 21.22
N ARG A 75 5.64 6.21 19.96
CA ARG A 75 6.10 4.89 19.50
C ARG A 75 6.64 4.79 18.08
N GLU A 76 5.88 5.26 17.09
CA GLU A 76 6.16 5.06 15.66
C GLU A 76 5.92 6.35 14.88
N TRP A 77 6.91 6.76 14.09
CA TRP A 77 6.83 7.94 13.23
C TRP A 77 7.34 7.61 11.82
N LEU A 78 6.75 8.23 10.80
CA LEU A 78 7.22 8.18 9.42
C LEU A 78 7.78 9.56 9.04
N ILE A 79 9.08 9.60 8.74
CA ILE A 79 9.78 10.77 8.25
C ILE A 79 9.84 10.68 6.73
N THR A 80 9.41 11.73 6.02
CA THR A 80 9.42 11.81 4.55
C THR A 80 10.21 13.03 4.08
N ASP A 81 11.30 12.79 3.37
CA ASP A 81 12.17 13.79 2.77
C ASP A 81 11.88 13.86 1.26
N LYS A 82 11.09 14.85 0.86
CA LYS A 82 10.67 15.09 -0.54
C LYS A 82 11.80 15.66 -1.41
N GLU A 83 12.76 16.36 -0.81
CA GLU A 83 13.92 16.94 -1.50
C GLU A 83 14.88 15.82 -1.95
N ASN A 84 15.25 14.93 -1.02
CA ASN A 84 16.19 13.84 -1.28
C ASN A 84 15.51 12.54 -1.76
N GLN A 85 14.18 12.50 -1.83
CA GLN A 85 13.35 11.32 -2.15
C GLN A 85 13.65 10.13 -1.23
N GLN A 86 13.63 10.39 0.08
CA GLN A 86 13.92 9.40 1.12
C GLN A 86 12.80 9.32 2.15
N ALA A 87 12.65 8.16 2.77
CA ALA A 87 11.73 7.99 3.88
C ALA A 87 12.34 7.07 4.94
N TYR A 88 11.95 7.28 6.19
CA TYR A 88 12.41 6.52 7.34
C TYR A 88 11.24 6.24 8.28
N THR A 89 11.12 5.00 8.75
CA THR A 89 10.27 4.67 9.89
C THR A 89 11.14 4.74 11.15
N ALA A 90 10.82 5.67 12.03
CA ALA A 90 11.42 5.77 13.36
C ALA A 90 10.55 5.01 14.37
N THR A 91 11.16 4.14 15.16
CA THR A 91 10.49 3.33 16.20
C THR A 91 11.27 3.42 17.50
N ILE A 92 10.60 3.75 18.61
CA ILE A 92 11.22 3.72 19.93
C ILE A 92 11.15 2.32 20.53
N GLU A 93 12.30 1.82 21.00
CA GLU A 93 12.40 0.60 21.79
C GLU A 93 13.32 0.89 22.99
N SER A 94 12.79 0.74 24.21
CA SER A 94 13.46 1.16 25.45
C SER A 94 13.82 2.66 25.44
N ASP A 95 15.11 3.00 25.53
CA ASP A 95 15.66 4.36 25.62
C ASP A 95 16.17 4.91 24.27
N LYS A 96 15.97 4.18 23.16
CA LYS A 96 16.47 4.57 21.82
C LYS A 96 15.40 4.56 20.75
N ILE A 97 15.50 5.53 19.84
CA ILE A 97 14.68 5.60 18.62
C ILE A 97 15.52 5.07 17.46
N THR A 98 15.08 3.96 16.87
CA THR A 98 15.73 3.33 15.71
C THR A 98 15.14 3.83 14.40
N PHE A 99 15.98 4.28 13.47
CA PHE A 99 15.58 4.76 12.15
C PHE A 99 15.82 3.67 11.09
N ASN A 100 14.72 3.11 10.57
CA ASN A 100 14.73 2.12 9.52
C ASN A 100 14.40 2.77 8.17
N LYS A 101 15.19 2.51 7.12
CA LYS A 101 14.92 3.06 5.78
C LYS A 101 13.62 2.49 5.20
N ALA A 102 12.69 3.37 4.85
CA ALA A 102 11.42 3.04 4.24
C ALA A 102 11.44 3.29 2.72
N THR A 103 10.40 2.83 2.02
CA THR A 103 10.15 3.22 0.63
C THR A 103 9.66 4.66 0.60
N TYR A 104 10.34 5.55 -0.13
CA TYR A 104 9.84 6.89 -0.39
C TYR A 104 8.55 6.83 -1.22
N ILE A 105 7.55 7.60 -0.80
CA ILE A 105 6.23 7.74 -1.43
C ILE A 105 5.89 9.22 -1.43
N ASP A 106 5.65 9.81 -2.59
CA ASP A 106 5.10 11.16 -2.70
C ASP A 106 3.58 11.09 -2.47
N TYR A 107 3.16 11.13 -1.21
CA TYR A 107 1.77 10.87 -0.83
C TYR A 107 0.77 11.85 -1.47
N GLU A 108 1.17 13.09 -1.78
CA GLU A 108 0.32 14.06 -2.50
C GLU A 108 0.07 13.59 -3.94
N LEU A 109 1.14 13.30 -4.68
CA LEU A 109 1.07 12.84 -6.07
C LEU A 109 0.29 11.52 -6.18
N GLU A 110 0.49 10.60 -5.24
CA GLU A 110 -0.18 9.31 -5.24
C GLU A 110 -1.66 9.41 -4.81
N ARG A 111 -2.00 10.28 -3.85
CA ARG A 111 -3.38 10.60 -3.48
C ARG A 111 -4.15 11.13 -4.68
N ASP A 112 -3.58 12.11 -5.38
CA ASP A 112 -4.22 12.75 -6.53
C ASP A 112 -4.45 11.73 -7.67
N ALA A 113 -3.49 10.83 -7.89
CA ALA A 113 -3.63 9.73 -8.85
C ALA A 113 -4.69 8.68 -8.45
N VAL A 114 -4.84 8.37 -7.15
CA VAL A 114 -5.93 7.51 -6.64
C VAL A 114 -7.29 8.19 -6.84
N ALA A 115 -7.39 9.48 -6.49
CA ALA A 115 -8.61 10.26 -6.62
C ALA A 115 -9.07 10.37 -8.08
N GLU A 116 -8.17 10.68 -9.01
CA GLU A 116 -8.49 10.74 -10.44
C GLU A 116 -8.84 9.35 -11.00
N THR A 117 -8.20 8.27 -10.53
CA THR A 117 -8.56 6.90 -10.93
C THR A 117 -10.01 6.56 -10.54
N TYR A 118 -10.42 6.91 -9.31
CA TYR A 118 -11.78 6.64 -8.84
C TYR A 118 -12.83 7.54 -9.51
N LYS A 119 -12.52 8.83 -9.68
CA LYS A 119 -13.34 9.78 -10.43
C LYS A 119 -13.53 9.33 -11.89
N SER A 120 -12.46 8.91 -12.56
CA SER A 120 -12.53 8.29 -13.88
C SER A 120 -13.42 7.04 -13.91
N PHE A 121 -13.42 6.20 -12.86
CA PHE A 121 -14.32 5.05 -12.79
C PHE A 121 -15.80 5.47 -12.71
N VAL A 122 -16.13 6.40 -11.82
CA VAL A 122 -17.47 6.97 -11.67
C VAL A 122 -17.97 7.61 -12.96
N THR A 123 -17.17 8.49 -13.57
CA THR A 123 -17.51 9.21 -14.80
C THR A 123 -17.75 8.24 -15.96
N ASN A 124 -16.78 7.37 -16.29
CA ASN A 124 -16.92 6.44 -17.40
C ASN A 124 -18.10 5.46 -17.20
N TYR A 125 -18.41 5.04 -15.97
CA TYR A 125 -19.57 4.19 -15.72
C TYR A 125 -20.90 4.94 -15.92
N ASN A 126 -20.98 6.19 -15.47
CA ASN A 126 -22.18 7.02 -15.59
C ASN A 126 -22.45 7.44 -17.05
N GLU A 127 -21.39 7.65 -17.83
CA GLU A 127 -21.43 7.92 -19.28
C GLU A 127 -21.63 6.66 -20.13
N ARG A 128 -21.60 5.47 -19.52
CA ARG A 128 -21.71 4.14 -20.16
C ARG A 128 -20.53 3.74 -21.04
N GLU A 129 -19.38 4.40 -20.86
CA GLU A 129 -18.08 4.09 -21.48
C GLU A 129 -17.40 2.87 -20.83
N LEU A 130 -18.08 1.73 -20.84
CA LEU A 130 -17.67 0.52 -20.13
C LEU A 130 -16.29 -0.01 -20.55
N THR A 131 -15.90 0.17 -21.81
CA THR A 131 -14.54 -0.17 -22.30
C THR A 131 -13.45 0.61 -21.54
N ASN A 132 -13.74 1.83 -21.09
CA ASN A 132 -12.82 2.60 -20.26
C ASN A 132 -12.91 2.19 -18.79
N VAL A 133 -14.12 1.91 -18.26
CA VAL A 133 -14.30 1.32 -16.92
C VAL A 133 -13.42 0.05 -16.78
N TYR A 134 -13.46 -0.86 -17.75
CA TYR A 134 -12.71 -2.12 -17.71
C TYR A 134 -11.18 -1.98 -17.75
N LYS A 135 -10.65 -0.82 -18.16
CA LYS A 135 -9.20 -0.49 -18.14
C LYS A 135 -8.74 0.01 -16.77
N LEU A 136 -9.67 0.40 -15.89
CA LEU A 136 -9.38 0.89 -14.54
C LEU A 136 -9.34 -0.24 -13.50
N TRP A 137 -9.78 -1.46 -13.85
CA TRP A 137 -9.70 -2.64 -12.99
C TRP A 137 -8.41 -3.44 -13.22
N THR A 138 -7.94 -4.21 -12.22
CA THR A 138 -6.70 -5.00 -12.38
C THR A 138 -6.83 -6.16 -13.38
N ASN A 139 -8.06 -6.59 -13.69
CA ASN A 139 -8.40 -7.74 -14.51
C ASN A 139 -7.80 -9.06 -14.01
N LYS A 140 -7.85 -9.28 -12.69
CA LYS A 140 -7.32 -10.49 -12.03
C LYS A 140 -8.43 -11.30 -11.39
N SER A 141 -8.16 -12.57 -11.08
CA SER A 141 -9.06 -13.42 -10.30
C SER A 141 -9.40 -12.85 -8.91
N SER A 142 -8.53 -11.99 -8.37
CA SER A 142 -8.73 -11.29 -7.09
C SER A 142 -9.63 -10.05 -7.20
N ASP A 143 -10.11 -9.68 -8.39
CA ASP A 143 -11.05 -8.57 -8.52
C ASP A 143 -12.40 -8.92 -7.87
N TYR A 144 -13.07 -7.95 -7.28
CA TYR A 144 -14.24 -8.19 -6.42
C TYR A 144 -15.21 -7.02 -6.48
N LEU A 145 -16.50 -7.30 -6.66
CA LEU A 145 -17.57 -6.31 -6.73
C LEU A 145 -18.76 -6.76 -5.89
N ILE A 146 -19.17 -5.91 -4.96
CA ILE A 146 -20.47 -5.97 -4.29
C ILE A 146 -21.22 -4.68 -4.60
N VAL A 147 -22.46 -4.81 -5.04
CA VAL A 147 -23.40 -3.69 -5.13
C VAL A 147 -24.70 -4.12 -4.47
N ASN A 148 -25.08 -3.43 -3.41
CA ASN A 148 -26.32 -3.67 -2.68
C ASN A 148 -27.31 -2.53 -2.94
N ILE A 149 -28.48 -2.90 -3.47
CA ILE A 149 -29.49 -1.99 -4.00
C ILE A 149 -30.83 -2.15 -3.24
N ALA A 150 -31.90 -1.56 -3.75
CA ALA A 150 -33.24 -1.62 -3.15
C ALA A 150 -33.67 -3.06 -2.80
N GLU A 151 -34.53 -3.16 -1.78
CA GLU A 151 -34.99 -4.44 -1.21
C GLU A 151 -33.84 -5.28 -0.59
N ASN A 152 -32.68 -4.65 -0.36
CA ASN A 152 -31.45 -5.26 0.12
C ASN A 152 -30.92 -6.38 -0.80
N GLU A 153 -31.20 -6.29 -2.10
CA GLU A 153 -30.62 -7.20 -3.10
C GLU A 153 -29.11 -6.95 -3.21
N THR A 154 -28.31 -7.99 -2.92
CA THR A 154 -26.85 -7.97 -3.04
C THR A 154 -26.42 -8.63 -4.35
N ILE A 155 -25.87 -7.82 -5.25
CA ILE A 155 -25.29 -8.25 -6.52
C ILE A 155 -23.79 -8.43 -6.31
N TYR A 156 -23.33 -9.67 -6.49
CA TYR A 156 -21.96 -10.09 -6.25
C TYR A 156 -21.26 -10.53 -7.54
N ALA A 157 -19.97 -10.21 -7.67
CA ALA A 157 -19.09 -10.79 -8.68
C ALA A 157 -17.62 -10.79 -8.24
N ASP A 158 -16.87 -11.79 -8.69
CA ASP A 158 -15.42 -11.87 -8.57
C ASP A 158 -14.73 -12.06 -9.92
N GLY A 159 -13.42 -11.87 -9.93
CA GLY A 159 -12.53 -12.15 -11.05
C GLY A 159 -13.00 -11.55 -12.38
N GLN A 160 -13.13 -12.43 -13.39
CA GLN A 160 -13.63 -12.04 -14.72
C GLN A 160 -15.13 -11.72 -14.73
N GLY A 161 -15.90 -12.17 -13.73
CA GLY A 161 -17.33 -11.90 -13.59
C GLY A 161 -17.64 -10.42 -13.34
N VAL A 162 -16.72 -9.68 -12.70
CA VAL A 162 -16.87 -8.25 -12.40
C VAL A 162 -17.25 -7.43 -13.64
N ARG A 163 -16.59 -7.67 -14.78
CA ARG A 163 -16.85 -6.94 -16.04
C ARG A 163 -18.28 -7.18 -16.54
N GLY A 164 -18.69 -8.44 -16.63
CA GLY A 164 -20.05 -8.81 -17.06
C GLY A 164 -21.13 -8.32 -16.10
N THR A 165 -20.83 -8.20 -14.81
CA THR A 165 -21.76 -7.65 -13.81
C THR A 165 -21.89 -6.14 -13.93
N LEU A 166 -20.78 -5.39 -14.10
CA LEU A 166 -20.84 -3.96 -14.43
C LEU A 166 -21.63 -3.69 -15.72
N GLU A 167 -21.50 -4.56 -16.73
CA GLU A 167 -22.28 -4.47 -17.96
C GLU A 167 -23.79 -4.68 -17.73
N LYS A 168 -24.16 -5.71 -16.96
CA LYS A 168 -25.56 -6.01 -16.60
C LYS A 168 -26.19 -4.86 -15.82
N LEU A 169 -25.47 -4.31 -14.85
CA LEU A 169 -25.91 -3.13 -14.08
C LEU A 169 -26.09 -1.91 -15.01
N ALA A 170 -25.13 -1.62 -15.88
CA ALA A 170 -25.25 -0.52 -16.85
C ALA A 170 -26.40 -0.69 -17.85
N LYS A 171 -26.75 -1.94 -18.19
CA LYS A 171 -27.93 -2.33 -19.00
C LYS A 171 -29.25 -2.33 -18.22
N GLY A 172 -29.22 -2.13 -16.90
CA GLY A 172 -30.42 -2.03 -16.06
C GLY A 172 -31.00 -3.35 -15.56
N HIS A 173 -30.20 -4.43 -15.52
CA HIS A 173 -30.57 -5.66 -14.81
C HIS A 173 -30.82 -5.36 -13.32
N HIS A 174 -31.57 -6.20 -12.61
CA HIS A 174 -31.89 -5.97 -11.19
C HIS A 174 -32.54 -4.59 -10.94
N SER A 175 -33.38 -4.15 -11.87
CA SER A 175 -34.03 -2.83 -11.85
C SER A 175 -33.08 -1.63 -11.79
N THR A 176 -31.79 -1.78 -12.15
CA THR A 176 -30.79 -0.71 -12.09
C THR A 176 -30.80 0.24 -13.29
N LYS A 177 -31.91 0.27 -14.04
CA LYS A 177 -32.04 1.09 -15.25
C LYS A 177 -31.94 2.57 -14.90
N ASN A 178 -30.98 3.26 -15.52
CA ASN A 178 -30.59 4.66 -15.26
C ASN A 178 -29.83 4.92 -13.95
N ASP A 179 -29.51 3.89 -13.15
CA ASP A 179 -28.69 4.09 -11.95
C ASP A 179 -27.29 4.60 -12.29
N ARG A 180 -26.77 5.44 -11.40
CA ARG A 180 -25.53 6.22 -11.55
C ARG A 180 -24.84 6.37 -10.21
N TRP A 181 -23.53 6.22 -10.24
CA TRP A 181 -22.65 6.57 -9.13
C TRP A 181 -22.85 8.04 -8.74
N ASN A 182 -23.36 8.29 -7.53
CA ASN A 182 -23.82 9.62 -7.11
C ASN A 182 -22.66 10.54 -6.66
N GLY A 183 -21.76 10.83 -7.58
CA GLY A 183 -20.52 11.60 -7.33
C GLY A 183 -19.29 10.70 -7.15
N SER A 184 -18.12 11.33 -7.02
CA SER A 184 -16.83 10.65 -6.86
C SER A 184 -16.02 11.18 -5.67
N ASP A 185 -16.59 12.07 -4.86
CA ASP A 185 -15.88 12.72 -3.76
C ASP A 185 -15.47 11.68 -2.70
N ILE A 186 -14.19 11.70 -2.36
CA ILE A 186 -13.60 10.81 -1.37
C ILE A 186 -13.72 11.51 -0.01
N SER A 187 -14.18 10.78 1.00
CA SER A 187 -14.32 11.28 2.37
C SER A 187 -13.17 10.82 3.29
N GLU A 188 -12.60 9.64 3.02
CA GLU A 188 -11.38 9.16 3.65
C GLU A 188 -10.50 8.42 2.63
N MET A 189 -9.19 8.60 2.71
CA MET A 189 -8.21 7.83 1.96
C MET A 189 -7.11 7.30 2.90
N TYR A 190 -6.71 6.06 2.68
CA TYR A 190 -5.68 5.35 3.42
C TYR A 190 -4.66 4.79 2.43
N MET A 191 -3.36 4.94 2.69
CA MET A 191 -2.29 4.49 1.79
C MET A 191 -1.15 3.80 2.54
N ARG A 192 -0.65 2.69 2.00
CA ARG A 192 0.47 1.94 2.58
C ARG A 192 1.30 1.21 1.53
N SER A 193 2.58 0.99 1.82
CA SER A 193 3.40 -0.02 1.15
C SER A 193 3.30 -1.35 1.89
N ARG A 194 2.96 -2.43 1.20
CA ARG A 194 2.90 -3.79 1.76
C ARG A 194 3.51 -4.77 0.76
N GLY A 195 4.58 -5.48 1.17
CA GLY A 195 5.25 -6.46 0.30
C GLY A 195 5.79 -5.86 -1.01
N GLY A 196 6.28 -4.61 -0.97
CA GLY A 196 6.77 -3.88 -2.15
C GLY A 196 5.67 -3.32 -3.07
N ARG A 197 4.40 -3.39 -2.66
CA ARG A 197 3.24 -2.92 -3.41
C ARG A 197 2.58 -1.73 -2.71
N LEU A 198 2.32 -0.67 -3.46
CA LEU A 198 1.56 0.48 -2.95
C LEU A 198 0.06 0.19 -3.09
N GLU A 199 -0.66 0.34 -1.98
CA GLU A 199 -2.08 0.02 -1.82
C GLU A 199 -2.83 1.24 -1.30
N ALA A 200 -4.08 1.41 -1.73
CA ALA A 200 -4.96 2.46 -1.24
C ALA A 200 -6.35 1.90 -0.88
N GLY A 201 -6.88 2.31 0.26
CA GLY A 201 -8.29 2.15 0.63
C GLY A 201 -8.98 3.52 0.58
N ILE A 202 -10.15 3.60 -0.03
CA ILE A 202 -10.96 4.82 -0.05
C ILE A 202 -12.38 4.54 0.45
N HIS A 203 -12.96 5.52 1.15
CA HIS A 203 -14.37 5.56 1.50
C HIS A 203 -15.01 6.83 0.93
N THR A 204 -16.16 6.67 0.27
CA THR A 204 -16.90 7.75 -0.37
C THR A 204 -18.37 7.73 0.08
N THR A 205 -18.98 8.91 0.20
CA THR A 205 -20.41 9.05 0.50
C THR A 205 -21.26 9.02 -0.78
N ASN A 206 -20.91 8.10 -1.68
CA ASN A 206 -21.62 7.82 -2.91
C ASN A 206 -21.67 6.30 -3.12
N ALA A 207 -22.75 5.83 -3.74
CA ALA A 207 -22.89 4.46 -4.22
C ALA A 207 -23.45 4.51 -5.66
N LEU A 208 -23.73 3.36 -6.26
CA LEU A 208 -24.51 3.27 -7.51
C LEU A 208 -25.91 3.93 -7.39
N ARG A 209 -26.34 4.21 -6.16
CA ARG A 209 -27.44 5.11 -5.77
C ARG A 209 -26.96 6.02 -4.62
N HIS A 210 -27.83 6.75 -3.94
CA HIS A 210 -27.44 7.41 -2.68
C HIS A 210 -27.01 6.34 -1.66
N GLY A 211 -25.83 6.49 -1.07
CA GLY A 211 -25.22 5.44 -0.26
C GLY A 211 -23.77 5.72 0.11
N GLN A 212 -23.05 4.67 0.49
CA GLN A 212 -21.61 4.69 0.76
C GLN A 212 -20.91 3.65 -0.09
N THR A 213 -19.64 3.91 -0.41
CA THR A 213 -18.79 2.94 -1.09
C THR A 213 -17.41 2.88 -0.46
N TRP A 214 -16.91 1.65 -0.40
CA TRP A 214 -15.53 1.35 -0.10
C TRP A 214 -14.89 0.81 -1.37
N ALA A 215 -13.68 1.27 -1.67
CA ALA A 215 -12.89 0.69 -2.73
C ALA A 215 -11.45 0.45 -2.29
N TYR A 216 -10.86 -0.60 -2.83
CA TYR A 216 -9.47 -0.97 -2.66
C TYR A 216 -8.78 -0.91 -4.02
N LEU A 217 -7.77 -0.04 -4.09
CA LEU A 217 -6.96 0.21 -5.28
C LEU A 217 -5.52 -0.23 -5.01
N VAL A 218 -4.83 -0.57 -6.09
CA VAL A 218 -3.47 -1.08 -6.06
C VAL A 218 -2.65 -0.49 -7.20
N LYS A 219 -1.41 -0.09 -6.90
CA LYS A 219 -0.50 0.43 -7.91
C LYS A 219 0.18 -0.71 -8.66
N ILE A 220 0.05 -0.70 -9.99
CA ILE A 220 0.67 -1.65 -10.91
C ILE A 220 1.52 -0.85 -11.91
N GLY A 221 2.84 -0.94 -11.77
CA GLY A 221 3.77 -0.08 -12.48
C GLY A 221 3.54 1.39 -12.12
N LYS A 222 3.21 2.22 -13.11
CA LYS A 222 2.92 3.65 -12.92
C LYS A 222 1.42 3.97 -12.72
N LYS A 223 0.52 2.98 -12.79
CA LYS A 223 -0.93 3.20 -12.76
C LYS A 223 -1.56 2.70 -11.47
N TRP A 224 -2.53 3.44 -10.95
CA TRP A 224 -3.48 2.95 -9.97
C TRP A 224 -4.60 2.21 -10.68
N LEU A 225 -5.04 1.09 -10.12
CA LEU A 225 -6.12 0.26 -10.63
C LEU A 225 -7.00 -0.23 -9.48
N ILE A 226 -8.30 -0.26 -9.71
CA ILE A 226 -9.33 -0.79 -8.81
C ILE A 226 -9.21 -2.31 -8.77
N ASN A 227 -9.22 -2.88 -7.56
CA ASN A 227 -9.27 -4.31 -7.35
C ASN A 227 -10.56 -4.75 -6.63
N LYS A 228 -11.01 -4.02 -5.59
CA LYS A 228 -12.28 -4.34 -4.91
C LYS A 228 -13.17 -3.10 -4.79
N VAL A 229 -14.48 -3.25 -4.97
CA VAL A 229 -15.50 -2.21 -4.75
C VAL A 229 -16.69 -2.82 -4.03
N GLU A 230 -17.18 -2.14 -2.99
CA GLU A 230 -18.41 -2.48 -2.28
C GLU A 230 -19.25 -1.23 -2.14
N SER A 231 -20.46 -1.28 -2.69
CA SER A 231 -21.35 -0.12 -2.83
C SER A 231 -22.69 -0.42 -2.20
N ILE A 232 -23.07 0.31 -1.15
CA ILE A 232 -24.26 0.02 -0.34
C ILE A 232 -25.21 1.21 -0.35
N GLU A 233 -26.45 1.01 -0.81
CA GLU A 233 -27.50 2.04 -0.79
C GLU A 233 -27.84 2.48 0.65
N THR A 234 -28.05 3.77 0.89
CA THR A 234 -28.25 4.38 2.23
C THR A 234 -29.29 3.64 3.07
N ARG A 235 -30.40 3.21 2.46
CA ARG A 235 -31.50 2.53 3.14
C ARG A 235 -31.10 1.18 3.76
N ASN A 236 -30.05 0.55 3.25
CA ASN A 236 -29.61 -0.77 3.69
C ASN A 236 -28.42 -0.71 4.67
N LEU A 237 -27.75 0.44 4.83
CA LEU A 237 -26.55 0.59 5.68
C LEU A 237 -26.75 0.08 7.11
N ALA A 238 -27.96 0.20 7.68
CA ALA A 238 -28.29 -0.34 9.01
C ALA A 238 -28.28 -1.89 9.08
N GLY A 239 -28.49 -2.57 7.95
CA GLY A 239 -28.36 -4.03 7.82
C GLY A 239 -26.92 -4.50 7.58
N HIS A 240 -26.12 -3.69 6.88
CA HIS A 240 -24.70 -3.97 6.58
C HIS A 240 -23.81 -3.63 7.78
N LYS A 241 -23.88 -4.48 8.81
CA LYS A 241 -23.12 -4.32 10.08
C LYS A 241 -21.59 -4.39 9.92
N LYS A 242 -21.11 -4.85 8.76
CA LYS A 242 -19.70 -4.95 8.37
C LYS A 242 -19.58 -4.74 6.86
N ILE A 243 -18.41 -4.29 6.44
CA ILE A 243 -18.00 -4.20 5.03
C ILE A 243 -17.33 -5.52 4.67
N GLU A 244 -17.80 -6.19 3.63
CA GLU A 244 -17.33 -7.51 3.20
C GLU A 244 -15.94 -7.46 2.53
N ILE A 245 -15.64 -6.41 1.76
CA ILE A 245 -14.32 -6.20 1.12
C ILE A 245 -13.25 -5.68 2.07
N HIS A 246 -13.58 -5.44 3.35
CA HIS A 246 -12.59 -5.01 4.32
C HIS A 246 -11.53 -6.10 4.51
N ALA A 247 -10.23 -5.76 4.56
CA ALA A 247 -9.13 -6.71 4.63
C ALA A 247 -9.25 -7.73 5.79
N LYS A 248 -9.74 -7.29 6.96
CA LYS A 248 -10.09 -8.14 8.13
C LYS A 248 -11.17 -9.21 7.84
N SER A 249 -11.99 -9.04 6.80
CA SER A 249 -13.07 -9.95 6.37
C SER A 249 -12.61 -10.90 5.25
N GLN A 250 -11.45 -10.65 4.63
CA GLN A 250 -10.96 -11.36 3.45
C GLN A 250 -9.83 -12.34 3.83
N LEU A 251 -9.90 -13.59 3.35
CA LEU A 251 -8.94 -14.65 3.74
C LEU A 251 -7.47 -14.36 3.34
N ASP A 252 -7.26 -13.61 2.26
CA ASP A 252 -5.94 -13.17 1.79
C ASP A 252 -5.44 -11.89 2.48
N GLY A 253 -6.29 -11.25 3.29
CA GLY A 253 -6.04 -9.94 3.88
C GLY A 253 -5.90 -8.82 2.84
N ILE A 254 -6.41 -9.00 1.61
CA ILE A 254 -6.39 -8.01 0.53
C ILE A 254 -7.78 -7.39 0.42
N GLY A 255 -7.87 -6.08 0.60
CA GLY A 255 -9.14 -5.37 0.63
C GLY A 255 -9.03 -4.02 1.31
N TYR A 256 -10.16 -3.34 1.48
CA TYR A 256 -10.23 -2.02 2.11
C TYR A 256 -9.63 -2.04 3.52
N PHE A 257 -8.95 -0.97 3.91
CA PHE A 257 -8.31 -0.83 5.22
C PHE A 257 -8.46 0.61 5.71
N ASP A 258 -8.64 0.74 7.02
CA ASP A 258 -9.07 1.95 7.73
C ASP A 258 -8.14 2.37 8.88
N ASP A 259 -6.96 1.73 8.98
CA ASP A 259 -5.99 2.03 10.03
C ASP A 259 -5.51 3.49 9.92
N LYS A 260 -5.79 4.27 10.96
CA LYS A 260 -5.54 5.72 10.99
C LYS A 260 -4.07 6.09 10.78
N LYS A 261 -3.11 5.19 11.09
CA LYS A 261 -1.69 5.43 10.76
C LYS A 261 -1.42 5.49 9.26
N HIS A 262 -2.29 4.88 8.45
CA HIS A 262 -2.24 4.92 6.99
C HIS A 262 -3.11 6.04 6.39
N GLN A 263 -3.92 6.77 7.16
CA GLN A 263 -4.78 7.82 6.63
C GLN A 263 -3.95 8.94 5.98
N VAL A 264 -4.37 9.42 4.82
CA VAL A 264 -3.76 10.54 4.08
C VAL A 264 -4.72 11.73 4.13
N LYS A 265 -4.16 12.95 4.19
CA LYS A 265 -4.93 14.18 4.15
C LYS A 265 -5.44 14.46 2.74
N LEU A 266 -6.76 14.55 2.61
CA LEU A 266 -7.47 14.99 1.42
C LEU A 266 -7.36 16.52 1.26
#